data_AF-A0A1I8GFU0-F1
#
_entry.id   AF-A0A1I8GFU0-F1
#
_cell.length_a   1.000
_cell.length_b   1.000
_cell.length_c   1.000
_cell.angle_alpha   90.00
_cell.angle_beta   90.00
_cell.angle_gamma   90.00
#
_symmetry.space_group_name_H-M   'P 1'
#
loop_
_entity.id
_entity.type
_entity.pdbx_description
1 polymer ?
#
loop_
_entity_poly.entity_id
_entity_poly.type
_entity_poly.pdbx_seq_one_letter_code
_entity_poly.pdbx_strand_id
1 'polypeptide(L)'
;MTNCCLLLLLLCLHLQIVNCVQPGCHCFAFRSSDLRKSGTFQSPQFPTPYPMELNCLIFVFTAQPDEIVRLKFEEFDLKPTINNRCHDYVRLYLDSAVAELSSEDPPSYQMCGRQLPQTKFYSSTKILMLEMHAKMSWPYQTRASVNLFRGFRGTFGFEKAVPVQRAPDAPLRMRPRVPQLSGHVRPCRYYFRGGKGERVRVDLRGISLEGGDGRNATACERLSPARRDHLLVYQTDSEFGKNS
;
A
#
# COMPACT_ATOMS: atom_id res chain seq x y z
N MET A 1 -25.90 -20.69 39.87
CA MET A 1 -26.12 -20.63 38.40
C MET A 1 -25.92 -19.23 37.81
N THR A 2 -25.55 -18.23 38.60
CA THR A 2 -25.39 -16.80 38.20
C THR A 2 -24.00 -16.44 37.64
N ASN A 3 -22.96 -17.24 37.91
CA ASN A 3 -21.60 -16.94 37.44
C ASN A 3 -21.35 -17.25 35.95
N CYS A 4 -22.13 -18.15 35.35
CA CYS A 4 -21.98 -18.47 33.92
C CYS A 4 -22.49 -17.31 33.03
N CYS A 5 -23.56 -16.64 33.47
CA CYS A 5 -24.18 -15.53 32.74
C CYS A 5 -23.30 -14.27 32.75
N LEU A 6 -22.61 -13.99 33.87
CA LEU A 6 -21.66 -12.88 33.98
C LEU A 6 -20.40 -13.11 33.12
N LEU A 7 -19.92 -14.36 33.05
CA LEU A 7 -18.78 -14.73 32.20
C LEU A 7 -19.12 -14.63 30.71
N LEU A 8 -20.35 -15.01 30.32
CA LEU A 8 -20.88 -14.83 28.96
C LEU A 8 -21.07 -13.36 28.59
N LEU A 9 -21.53 -12.51 29.51
CA LEU A 9 -21.63 -11.06 29.31
C LEU A 9 -20.26 -10.38 29.16
N LEU A 10 -19.26 -10.81 29.93
CA LEU A 10 -17.87 -10.33 29.82
C LEU A 10 -17.18 -10.85 28.55
N LEU A 11 -17.45 -12.09 28.11
CA LEU A 11 -17.01 -12.62 26.82
C LEU A 11 -17.67 -11.88 25.64
N CYS A 12 -18.95 -11.49 25.76
CA CYS A 12 -19.63 -10.65 24.77
C CYS A 12 -19.10 -9.21 24.73
N LEU A 13 -18.64 -8.64 25.85
CA LEU A 13 -17.98 -7.31 25.88
C LEU A 13 -16.57 -7.33 25.25
N HIS A 14 -15.93 -8.50 25.18
CA HIS A 14 -14.69 -8.72 24.44
C HIS A 14 -14.90 -9.12 22.97
N LEU A 15 -16.12 -9.47 22.57
CA LEU A 15 -16.55 -9.36 21.17
C LEU A 15 -16.80 -7.88 20.86
N GLN A 16 -15.73 -7.08 20.98
CA GLN A 16 -15.61 -5.86 20.21
C GLN A 16 -15.80 -6.32 18.77
N ILE A 17 -16.97 -6.03 18.21
CA ILE A 17 -17.13 -6.04 16.78
C ILE A 17 -16.06 -5.05 16.33
N VAL A 18 -14.93 -5.57 15.85
CA VAL A 18 -13.90 -4.78 15.16
C VAL A 18 -14.55 -4.39 13.83
N ASN A 19 -15.55 -3.53 13.94
CA ASN A 19 -16.02 -2.75 12.83
C ASN A 19 -14.85 -1.84 12.51
N CYS A 20 -14.56 -1.70 11.23
CA CYS A 20 -13.74 -0.64 10.72
C CYS A 20 -14.40 0.69 11.16
N VAL A 21 -14.01 1.22 12.33
CA VAL A 21 -14.72 2.33 12.99
C VAL A 21 -14.27 3.65 12.37
N GLN A 22 -14.63 3.87 11.11
CA GLN A 22 -14.71 5.22 10.58
C GLN A 22 -16.18 5.52 10.29
N PRO A 23 -16.84 6.36 11.10
CA PRO A 23 -18.24 6.73 10.91
C PRO A 23 -18.47 7.28 9.48
N GLY A 24 -19.46 6.74 8.78
CA GLY A 24 -19.82 7.17 7.41
C GLY A 24 -19.06 6.49 6.28
N CYS A 25 -18.20 5.51 6.57
CA CYS A 25 -17.46 4.76 5.56
C CYS A 25 -18.10 3.40 5.26
N HIS A 26 -18.12 3.01 3.99
CA HIS A 26 -18.43 1.64 3.62
C HIS A 26 -17.19 0.79 3.81
N CYS A 27 -17.25 -0.24 4.65
CA CYS A 27 -16.06 -1.00 4.98
C CYS A 27 -16.23 -2.52 4.87
N PHE A 28 -15.23 -3.16 4.27
CA PHE A 28 -15.12 -4.59 4.10
C PHE A 28 -13.95 -5.12 4.93
N ALA A 29 -14.23 -5.98 5.91
CA ALA A 29 -13.20 -6.59 6.74
C ALA A 29 -13.00 -8.07 6.38
N PHE A 30 -11.74 -8.48 6.21
CA PHE A 30 -11.34 -9.86 5.99
C PHE A 30 -10.34 -10.27 7.07
N ARG A 31 -10.59 -11.39 7.74
CA ARG A 31 -9.70 -11.87 8.81
C ARG A 31 -9.19 -13.26 8.50
N SER A 32 -7.92 -13.48 8.81
CA SER A 32 -7.31 -14.81 8.69
C SER A 32 -7.78 -15.81 9.74
N SER A 33 -8.44 -15.31 10.79
CA SER A 33 -9.18 -16.13 11.76
C SER A 33 -10.42 -16.79 11.16
N ASP A 34 -10.92 -16.27 10.04
CA ASP A 34 -12.09 -16.81 9.36
C ASP A 34 -11.69 -18.05 8.54
N LEU A 35 -12.66 -18.87 8.15
CA LEU A 35 -12.41 -20.17 7.47
C LEU A 35 -11.61 -20.06 6.16
N ARG A 36 -11.58 -18.88 5.52
CA ARG A 36 -10.94 -18.67 4.22
C ARG A 36 -9.64 -17.90 4.37
N LYS A 37 -8.53 -18.52 3.98
CA LYS A 37 -7.18 -17.91 3.97
C LYS A 37 -6.91 -17.00 2.77
N SER A 38 -7.81 -16.95 1.80
CA SER A 38 -7.71 -16.12 0.61
C SER A 38 -9.10 -15.79 0.06
N GLY A 39 -9.17 -14.79 -0.80
CA GLY A 39 -10.41 -14.38 -1.42
C GLY A 39 -10.20 -13.33 -2.49
N THR A 40 -11.31 -12.76 -2.94
CA THR A 40 -11.36 -11.66 -3.91
C THR A 40 -11.85 -10.39 -3.26
N PHE A 41 -11.44 -9.26 -3.81
CA PHE A 41 -11.94 -7.94 -3.45
C PHE A 41 -12.12 -7.13 -4.73
N GLN A 42 -13.10 -6.23 -4.75
CA GLN A 42 -13.39 -5.42 -5.93
C GLN A 42 -14.07 -4.12 -5.55
N SER A 43 -13.90 -3.10 -6.38
CA SER A 43 -14.69 -1.87 -6.28
C SER A 43 -16.18 -2.17 -6.51
N PRO A 44 -17.09 -1.34 -5.97
CA PRO A 44 -18.52 -1.49 -6.20
C PRO A 44 -18.83 -1.54 -7.69
N GLN A 45 -19.78 -2.41 -8.06
CA GLN A 45 -20.30 -2.57 -9.42
C GLN A 45 -19.30 -3.13 -10.47
N PHE A 46 -18.06 -3.43 -10.10
CA PHE A 46 -17.12 -4.07 -11.02
C PHE A 46 -17.76 -5.33 -11.67
N PRO A 47 -17.70 -5.50 -13.02
CA PRO A 47 -16.85 -4.80 -13.99
C PRO A 47 -17.48 -3.56 -14.64
N THR A 48 -18.65 -3.10 -14.21
CA THR A 48 -19.19 -1.82 -14.70
C THR A 48 -18.47 -0.64 -14.04
N PRO A 49 -18.58 0.60 -14.57
CA PRO A 49 -17.95 1.76 -13.97
C PRO A 49 -18.29 1.94 -12.49
N TYR A 50 -17.30 2.35 -11.68
CA TYR A 50 -17.54 2.60 -10.26
C TYR A 50 -18.44 3.84 -10.04
N PRO A 51 -19.27 3.87 -8.98
CA PRO A 51 -20.07 5.04 -8.64
C PRO A 51 -19.23 6.29 -8.37
N MET A 52 -19.77 7.46 -8.70
CA MET A 52 -19.23 8.72 -8.19
C MET A 52 -19.53 8.85 -6.68
N GLU A 53 -18.80 9.74 -5.99
CA GLU A 53 -19.00 10.05 -4.56
C GLU A 53 -18.69 8.90 -3.59
N LEU A 54 -17.77 8.03 -3.96
CA LEU A 54 -17.14 7.10 -3.03
C LEU A 54 -16.17 7.90 -2.16
N ASN A 55 -16.66 8.66 -1.19
CA ASN A 55 -15.80 9.48 -0.33
C ASN A 55 -15.06 8.64 0.72
N CYS A 56 -15.57 7.45 1.05
CA CYS A 56 -14.95 6.59 2.04
C CYS A 56 -15.32 5.10 1.86
N LEU A 57 -14.59 4.42 0.96
CA LEU A 57 -14.65 2.97 0.79
C LEU A 57 -13.35 2.34 1.30
N ILE A 58 -13.44 1.45 2.30
CA ILE A 58 -12.27 0.87 2.95
C ILE A 58 -12.32 -0.66 2.92
N PHE A 59 -11.19 -1.29 2.64
CA PHE A 59 -10.98 -2.73 2.81
C PHE A 59 -9.89 -2.94 3.87
N VAL A 60 -10.19 -3.75 4.89
CA VAL A 60 -9.27 -4.05 5.99
C VAL A 60 -8.97 -5.54 5.99
N PHE A 61 -7.70 -5.90 5.86
CA PHE A 61 -7.24 -7.28 5.89
C PHE A 61 -6.41 -7.50 7.16
N THR A 62 -6.85 -8.42 8.01
CA THR A 62 -6.22 -8.71 9.32
C THR A 62 -5.68 -10.14 9.35
N ALA A 63 -4.36 -10.28 9.31
CA ALA A 63 -3.66 -11.55 9.42
C ALA A 63 -3.54 -12.03 10.88
N GLN A 64 -3.37 -13.34 11.09
CA GLN A 64 -3.07 -13.89 12.42
C GLN A 64 -1.59 -13.63 12.79
N PRO A 65 -1.18 -13.91 14.04
CA PRO A 65 0.24 -14.03 14.36
C PRO A 65 0.97 -14.93 13.34
N ASP A 66 2.20 -14.53 13.00
CA ASP A 66 3.08 -15.21 12.03
C ASP A 66 2.57 -15.27 10.59
N GLU A 67 1.62 -14.39 10.25
CA GLU A 67 1.14 -14.20 8.89
C GLU A 67 1.27 -12.74 8.45
N ILE A 68 1.36 -12.55 7.14
CA ILE A 68 1.23 -11.25 6.48
C ILE A 68 0.14 -11.33 5.40
N VAL A 69 -0.34 -10.17 4.98
CA VAL A 69 -1.33 -10.06 3.91
C VAL A 69 -0.60 -9.89 2.57
N ARG A 70 -0.92 -10.74 1.60
CA ARG A 70 -0.66 -10.47 0.18
C ARG A 70 -1.92 -9.89 -0.46
N LEU A 71 -1.79 -8.78 -1.17
CA LEU A 71 -2.82 -8.21 -2.02
C LEU A 71 -2.33 -8.20 -3.48
N LYS A 72 -3.16 -8.63 -4.42
CA LYS A 72 -2.85 -8.62 -5.85
C LYS A 72 -3.99 -7.99 -6.63
N PHE A 73 -3.73 -6.91 -7.35
CA PHE A 73 -4.65 -6.40 -8.36
C PHE A 73 -4.58 -7.26 -9.63
N GLU A 74 -5.74 -7.68 -10.12
CA GLU A 74 -5.88 -8.38 -11.40
C GLU A 74 -6.31 -7.41 -12.50
N GLU A 75 -7.22 -6.50 -12.15
CA GLU A 75 -7.66 -5.40 -13.00
C GLU A 75 -7.65 -4.10 -12.19
N PHE A 76 -7.18 -3.02 -12.80
CA PHE A 76 -7.12 -1.69 -12.19
C PHE A 76 -7.32 -0.63 -13.27
N ASP A 77 -8.41 0.11 -13.15
CA ASP A 77 -8.88 1.09 -14.11
C ASP A 77 -9.57 2.22 -13.35
N LEU A 78 -8.78 3.22 -12.95
CA LEU A 78 -9.26 4.44 -12.30
C LEU A 78 -9.04 5.65 -13.20
N LYS A 79 -9.71 6.75 -12.86
CA LYS A 79 -9.49 8.05 -13.50
C LYS A 79 -8.00 8.43 -13.48
N PRO A 80 -7.38 8.77 -14.63
CA PRO A 80 -6.00 9.19 -14.68
C PRO A 80 -5.82 10.57 -14.05
N THR A 81 -4.57 11.02 -13.93
CA THR A 81 -4.25 12.32 -13.39
C THR A 81 -4.81 13.45 -14.26
N ILE A 82 -5.31 14.50 -13.61
CA ILE A 82 -5.65 15.78 -14.24
C ILE A 82 -4.79 16.83 -13.54
N ASN A 83 -4.12 17.71 -14.29
CA ASN A 83 -3.19 18.70 -13.74
C ASN A 83 -2.17 18.07 -12.77
N ASN A 84 -1.63 16.91 -13.15
CA ASN A 84 -0.68 16.11 -12.35
C ASN A 84 -1.19 15.69 -10.96
N ARG A 85 -2.51 15.57 -10.77
CA ARG A 85 -3.12 15.11 -9.51
C ARG A 85 -4.11 13.98 -9.73
N CYS A 86 -4.08 12.99 -8.85
CA CYS A 86 -5.13 11.97 -8.79
C CYS A 86 -6.35 12.56 -8.08
N HIS A 87 -7.47 12.68 -8.79
CA HIS A 87 -8.74 13.11 -8.21
C HIS A 87 -9.53 11.93 -7.63
N ASP A 88 -9.53 10.82 -8.36
CA ASP A 88 -9.95 9.51 -7.85
C ASP A 88 -8.68 8.70 -7.61
N TYR A 89 -8.64 7.99 -6.50
CA TYR A 89 -7.44 7.27 -6.10
C TYR A 89 -7.75 6.05 -5.24
N VAL A 90 -6.82 5.11 -5.28
CA VAL A 90 -6.68 4.05 -4.29
C VAL A 90 -5.42 4.32 -3.48
N ARG A 91 -5.54 4.27 -2.17
CA ARG A 91 -4.42 4.29 -1.24
C ARG A 91 -4.22 2.93 -0.61
N LEU A 92 -2.96 2.51 -0.49
CA LEU A 92 -2.57 1.32 0.26
C LEU A 92 -1.79 1.73 1.49
N TYR A 93 -2.12 1.10 2.62
CA TYR A 93 -1.43 1.22 3.89
C TYR A 93 -0.90 -0.17 4.25
N LEU A 94 0.40 -0.38 4.02
CA LEU A 94 1.05 -1.69 4.18
C LEU A 94 1.71 -1.86 5.56
N ASP A 95 1.86 -0.77 6.31
CA ASP A 95 2.67 -0.69 7.52
C ASP A 95 1.86 -0.38 8.78
N SER A 96 0.53 -0.43 8.70
CA SER A 96 -0.35 -0.06 9.81
C SER A 96 -0.27 -1.05 10.96
N ALA A 97 -0.08 -0.57 12.18
CA ALA A 97 -0.04 -1.43 13.38
C ALA A 97 -1.45 -1.86 13.84
N VAL A 98 -2.45 -1.04 13.57
CA VAL A 98 -3.85 -1.21 13.97
C VAL A 98 -4.77 -1.11 12.76
N ALA A 99 -5.98 -1.65 12.90
CA ALA A 99 -7.03 -1.67 11.87
C ALA A 99 -7.87 -0.38 11.89
N GLU A 100 -7.22 0.77 12.00
CA GLU A 100 -7.83 2.09 12.11
C GLU A 100 -7.07 3.06 11.18
N LEU A 101 -7.82 3.89 10.46
CA LEU A 101 -7.25 4.92 9.57
C LEU A 101 -7.60 6.30 10.09
N SER A 102 -6.58 7.14 10.21
CA SER A 102 -6.69 8.59 10.34
C SER A 102 -6.50 9.26 8.97
N SER A 103 -7.15 10.41 8.78
CA SER A 103 -6.89 11.26 7.60
C SER A 103 -5.45 11.75 7.49
N GLU A 104 -4.70 11.70 8.59
CA GLU A 104 -3.30 12.10 8.66
C GLU A 104 -2.33 10.96 8.37
N ASP A 105 -2.82 9.71 8.29
CA ASP A 105 -1.96 8.56 8.03
C ASP A 105 -1.38 8.64 6.62
N PRO A 106 -0.04 8.61 6.46
CA PRO A 106 0.57 8.66 5.14
C PRO A 106 0.42 7.29 4.45
N PRO A 107 -0.15 7.23 3.23
CA PRO A 107 -0.26 5.97 2.51
C PRO A 107 1.10 5.49 1.99
N SER A 108 1.32 4.17 1.99
CA SER A 108 2.49 3.55 1.35
C SER A 108 2.46 3.77 -0.18
N TYR A 109 1.26 3.70 -0.77
CA TYR A 109 1.02 4.00 -2.20
C TYR A 109 -0.24 4.84 -2.37
N GLN A 110 -0.23 5.78 -3.32
CA GLN A 110 -1.43 6.43 -3.87
C GLN A 110 -1.42 6.24 -5.39
N MET A 111 -2.47 5.62 -5.92
CA MET A 111 -2.52 5.14 -7.31
C MET A 111 -3.82 5.56 -7.99
N CYS A 112 -3.71 5.93 -9.27
CA CYS A 112 -4.82 6.25 -10.16
C CYS A 112 -4.44 5.91 -11.60
N GLY A 113 -5.37 6.01 -12.56
CA GLY A 113 -5.13 5.53 -13.93
C GLY A 113 -5.16 4.01 -14.04
N ARG A 114 -4.43 3.46 -15.04
CA ARG A 114 -4.33 2.02 -15.32
C ARG A 114 -2.97 1.40 -15.01
N GLN A 115 -1.94 2.22 -14.88
CA GLN A 115 -0.58 1.75 -14.67
C GLN A 115 -0.30 1.64 -13.17
N LEU A 116 0.01 0.43 -12.72
CA LEU A 116 0.46 0.18 -11.36
C LEU A 116 1.99 0.07 -11.30
N PRO A 117 2.64 0.50 -10.19
CA PRO A 117 4.07 0.30 -10.00
C PRO A 117 4.42 -1.19 -9.87
N GLN A 118 3.49 -1.99 -9.35
CA GLN A 118 3.50 -3.44 -9.29
C GLN A 118 2.07 -3.93 -9.06
N THR A 119 1.79 -5.19 -9.40
CA THR A 119 0.44 -5.76 -9.22
C THR A 119 0.27 -6.52 -7.91
N LYS A 120 1.37 -6.88 -7.23
CA LYS A 120 1.37 -7.59 -5.95
C LYS A 120 1.98 -6.71 -4.87
N PHE A 121 1.34 -6.71 -3.71
CA PHE A 121 1.74 -5.94 -2.53
C PHE A 121 1.69 -6.84 -1.30
N TYR A 122 2.55 -6.57 -0.33
CA TYR A 122 2.65 -7.33 0.91
C TYR A 122 2.60 -6.38 2.10
N SER A 123 1.82 -6.72 3.12
CA SER A 123 1.87 -6.01 4.38
C SER A 123 3.19 -6.29 5.10
N SER A 124 3.58 -5.33 5.92
CA SER A 124 4.77 -5.42 6.74
C SER A 124 4.46 -5.69 8.21
N THR A 125 3.20 -5.47 8.57
CA THR A 125 2.57 -5.86 9.82
C THR A 125 1.50 -6.93 9.51
N LYS A 126 0.63 -7.20 10.48
CA LYS A 126 -0.54 -8.08 10.30
C LYS A 126 -1.71 -7.39 9.60
N ILE A 127 -1.63 -6.07 9.39
CA ILE A 127 -2.73 -5.27 8.84
C ILE A 127 -2.34 -4.75 7.47
N LEU A 128 -3.25 -4.89 6.51
CA LEU A 128 -3.23 -4.17 5.24
C LEU A 128 -4.54 -3.44 5.09
N MET A 129 -4.49 -2.17 4.74
CA MET A 129 -5.70 -1.39 4.43
C MET A 129 -5.63 -0.81 3.02
N LEU A 130 -6.78 -0.82 2.37
CA LEU A 130 -7.01 -0.19 1.07
C LEU A 130 -8.14 0.83 1.24
N GLU A 131 -7.87 2.08 0.91
CA GLU A 131 -8.87 3.14 0.85
C GLU A 131 -9.11 3.50 -0.62
N MET A 132 -10.36 3.58 -1.05
CA MET A 132 -10.74 4.14 -2.33
C MET A 132 -11.54 5.41 -2.12
N HIS A 133 -11.17 6.43 -2.88
CA HIS A 133 -11.85 7.71 -2.89
C HIS A 133 -12.14 8.15 -4.34
N ALA A 134 -13.39 8.51 -4.65
CA ALA A 134 -13.81 9.03 -5.95
C ALA A 134 -14.78 10.22 -5.81
N LYS A 135 -14.46 11.36 -6.43
CA LYS A 135 -15.25 12.60 -6.30
C LYS A 135 -16.14 12.85 -7.51
N MET A 136 -17.30 13.48 -7.26
CA MET A 136 -18.07 14.11 -8.32
C MET A 136 -17.28 15.29 -8.92
N SER A 137 -17.14 15.34 -10.25
CA SER A 137 -16.40 16.39 -10.95
C SER A 137 -17.38 17.36 -11.63
N TRP A 138 -17.66 18.52 -11.05
CA TRP A 138 -18.43 19.61 -11.68
C TRP A 138 -17.49 20.73 -12.17
N PRO A 139 -17.75 21.46 -13.28
CA PRO A 139 -18.63 21.22 -14.43
C PRO A 139 -17.79 21.10 -15.72
N TYR A 140 -17.25 19.93 -16.03
CA TYR A 140 -16.56 19.71 -17.31
C TYR A 140 -16.92 18.33 -17.84
N GLN A 141 -18.14 18.24 -18.39
CA GLN A 141 -18.60 17.08 -19.13
C GLN A 141 -18.75 17.50 -20.60
N THR A 142 -17.63 17.72 -21.29
CA THR A 142 -17.63 17.65 -22.74
C THR A 142 -17.94 16.20 -23.13
N ARG A 143 -18.91 16.00 -24.02
CA ARG A 143 -19.58 14.75 -24.44
C ARG A 143 -18.72 13.48 -24.76
N ALA A 144 -17.41 13.47 -24.55
CA ALA A 144 -16.52 12.29 -24.68
C ALA A 144 -16.28 11.52 -23.36
N SER A 145 -16.87 11.94 -22.24
CA SER A 145 -16.63 11.41 -20.90
C SER A 145 -17.69 10.43 -20.36
N VAL A 146 -18.60 9.96 -21.21
CA VAL A 146 -19.62 8.98 -20.82
C VAL A 146 -19.06 7.58 -21.11
N ASN A 147 -18.87 6.79 -20.04
CA ASN A 147 -18.08 5.55 -19.89
C ASN A 147 -16.61 5.82 -19.63
N LEU A 148 -16.10 5.62 -18.42
CA LEU A 148 -14.67 5.88 -18.25
C LEU A 148 -13.88 4.79 -17.52
N PHE A 149 -14.24 4.40 -16.30
CA PHE A 149 -13.32 3.62 -15.47
C PHE A 149 -14.04 2.55 -14.65
N ARG A 150 -13.65 1.28 -14.82
CA ARG A 150 -14.31 0.10 -14.21
C ARG A 150 -13.96 -0.14 -12.74
N GLY A 151 -12.94 0.56 -12.24
CA GLY A 151 -12.45 0.41 -10.87
C GLY A 151 -11.43 -0.71 -10.79
N PHE A 152 -11.52 -1.56 -9.77
CA PHE A 152 -10.53 -2.63 -9.57
C PHE A 152 -11.17 -3.95 -9.17
N ARG A 153 -10.47 -5.04 -9.51
CA ARG A 153 -10.67 -6.38 -8.96
C ARG A 153 -9.31 -6.97 -8.62
N GLY A 154 -9.26 -7.72 -7.54
CA GLY A 154 -8.06 -8.42 -7.14
C GLY A 154 -8.32 -9.59 -6.22
N THR A 155 -7.23 -10.23 -5.82
CA THR A 155 -7.20 -11.32 -4.84
C THR A 155 -6.34 -10.95 -3.65
N PHE A 156 -6.70 -11.47 -2.49
CA PHE A 156 -5.89 -11.38 -1.28
C PHE A 156 -5.59 -12.78 -0.73
N GLY A 157 -4.56 -12.88 0.11
CA GLY A 157 -4.24 -14.09 0.84
C GLY A 157 -3.48 -13.79 2.12
N PHE A 158 -3.71 -14.58 3.16
CA PHE A 158 -2.95 -14.57 4.40
C PHE A 158 -1.85 -15.62 4.29
N GLU A 159 -0.61 -15.17 4.21
CA GLU A 159 0.56 -16.00 3.96
C GLU A 159 1.44 -16.02 5.19
N LYS A 160 2.14 -17.13 5.43
CA LYS A 160 3.12 -17.18 6.52
C LYS A 160 4.18 -16.09 6.35
N ALA A 161 4.44 -15.39 7.44
CA ALA A 161 5.58 -14.51 7.55
C ALA A 161 6.83 -15.40 7.51
N VAL A 162 7.63 -15.27 6.46
CA VAL A 162 8.96 -15.88 6.45
C VAL A 162 9.77 -15.11 7.49
N PRO A 163 10.42 -15.78 8.46
CA PRO A 163 11.29 -15.10 9.41
C PRO A 163 12.28 -14.25 8.64
N VAL A 164 12.41 -12.97 9.01
CA VAL A 164 13.42 -12.10 8.42
C VAL A 164 14.76 -12.74 8.76
N GLN A 165 15.38 -13.41 7.79
CA GLN A 165 16.80 -13.73 7.88
C GLN A 165 17.49 -12.38 7.83
N ARG A 166 17.89 -11.87 9.00
CA ARG A 166 18.60 -10.61 9.09
C ARG A 166 19.83 -10.74 8.20
N ALA A 167 19.93 -9.90 7.18
CA ALA A 167 21.24 -9.54 6.66
C ALA A 167 22.10 -9.13 7.86
N PRO A 168 23.42 -9.41 7.88
CA PRO A 168 24.29 -9.15 9.03
C PRO A 168 24.00 -7.76 9.61
N ASP A 169 23.78 -7.69 10.93
CA ASP A 169 23.11 -6.61 11.70
C ASP A 169 23.71 -5.19 11.57
N ALA A 170 24.63 -4.95 10.63
CA ALA A 170 25.16 -3.63 10.33
C ALA A 170 24.18 -2.84 9.44
N PRO A 171 23.69 -1.66 9.88
CA PRO A 171 23.00 -0.72 9.00
C PRO A 171 23.91 -0.43 7.80
N LEU A 172 23.46 -0.74 6.58
CA LEU A 172 24.18 -0.35 5.38
C LEU A 172 24.17 1.18 5.31
N ARG A 173 25.28 1.81 5.72
CA ARG A 173 25.44 3.27 5.65
C ARG A 173 25.69 3.65 4.19
N MET A 174 24.60 3.81 3.44
CA MET A 174 24.65 4.22 2.04
C MET A 174 25.01 5.71 1.96
N ARG A 175 26.29 6.02 1.76
CA ARG A 175 26.73 7.35 1.32
C ARG A 175 26.90 7.31 -0.20
N PRO A 176 26.06 8.01 -0.99
CA PRO A 176 26.33 8.18 -2.41
C PRO A 176 27.67 8.91 -2.55
N ARG A 177 28.73 8.23 -3.02
CA ARG A 177 29.88 8.94 -3.57
C ARG A 177 29.50 9.33 -5.00
N VAL A 178 29.11 10.59 -5.20
CA VAL A 178 29.01 11.16 -6.55
C VAL A 178 30.45 11.39 -7.03
N PRO A 179 30.96 10.67 -8.05
CA PRO A 179 32.25 11.02 -8.63
C PRO A 179 32.09 12.40 -9.28
N GLN A 180 32.84 13.40 -8.81
CA GLN A 180 32.94 14.72 -9.44
C GLN A 180 33.71 14.62 -10.78
N LEU A 181 33.20 13.87 -11.75
CA LEU A 181 33.81 13.73 -13.06
C LEU A 181 32.78 14.08 -14.14
N SER A 182 32.94 15.30 -14.66
CA SER A 182 32.39 15.84 -15.90
C SER A 182 30.88 15.73 -16.09
N GLY A 183 30.16 16.78 -15.66
CA GLY A 183 28.95 17.29 -16.32
C GLY A 183 27.67 16.44 -16.33
N HIS A 184 27.72 15.17 -15.97
CA HIS A 184 26.56 14.27 -16.01
C HIS A 184 26.28 13.65 -14.65
N VAL A 185 25.19 14.09 -14.03
CA VAL A 185 24.60 13.42 -12.87
C VAL A 185 24.14 12.02 -13.31
N ARG A 186 24.80 10.97 -12.83
CA ARG A 186 24.30 9.60 -12.98
C ARG A 186 23.46 9.22 -11.76
N PRO A 187 22.25 8.68 -11.94
CA PRO A 187 21.43 8.23 -10.82
C PRO A 187 22.10 7.04 -10.11
N CYS A 188 22.18 7.07 -8.78
CA CYS A 188 22.59 5.92 -8.00
C CYS A 188 21.49 4.84 -8.08
N ARG A 189 21.86 3.62 -8.47
CA ARG A 189 20.95 2.45 -8.48
C ARG A 189 21.40 1.46 -7.42
N TYR A 190 20.48 1.05 -6.56
CA TYR A 190 20.69 0.03 -5.54
C TYR A 190 19.90 -1.22 -5.92
N TYR A 191 20.56 -2.37 -5.83
CA TYR A 191 19.95 -3.67 -6.11
C TYR A 191 19.96 -4.50 -4.83
N PHE A 192 18.77 -4.90 -4.39
CA PHE A 192 18.60 -5.82 -3.27
C PHE A 192 18.25 -7.18 -3.85
N ARG A 193 19.06 -8.20 -3.54
CA ARG A 193 18.84 -9.57 -4.01
C ARG A 193 18.27 -10.40 -2.86
N GLY A 194 17.24 -11.17 -3.17
CA GLY A 194 16.75 -12.27 -2.33
C GLY A 194 16.70 -13.56 -3.16
N GLY A 195 16.61 -14.70 -2.49
CA GLY A 195 16.35 -16.00 -3.10
C GLY A 195 14.99 -16.04 -3.82
N LYS A 196 14.77 -17.09 -4.62
CA LYS A 196 13.53 -17.26 -5.39
C LYS A 196 12.33 -17.39 -4.46
N GLY A 197 11.36 -16.48 -4.61
CA GLY A 197 10.16 -16.45 -3.76
C GLY A 197 10.37 -15.77 -2.41
N GLU A 198 11.59 -15.27 -2.13
CA GLU A 198 11.85 -14.44 -0.98
C GLU A 198 11.29 -13.02 -1.18
N ARG A 199 11.06 -12.35 -0.05
CA ARG A 199 10.58 -10.98 0.00
C ARG A 199 11.68 -10.11 0.59
N VAL A 200 12.06 -9.05 -0.12
CA VAL A 200 13.04 -8.08 0.38
C VAL A 200 12.29 -6.99 1.12
N ARG A 201 12.57 -6.83 2.41
CA ARG A 201 12.09 -5.72 3.25
C ARG A 201 13.20 -4.68 3.36
N VAL A 202 12.97 -3.47 2.82
CA VAL A 202 13.91 -2.34 2.94
C VAL A 202 13.32 -1.31 3.89
N ASP A 203 13.98 -1.10 5.02
CA ASP A 203 13.63 -0.07 6.01
C ASP A 203 14.60 1.12 5.85
N LEU A 204 14.10 2.19 5.25
CA LEU A 204 14.90 3.38 4.99
C LEU A 204 14.78 4.35 6.15
N ARG A 205 15.81 4.45 7.00
CA ARG A 205 15.81 5.36 8.15
C ARG A 205 16.72 6.56 7.98
N GLY A 206 16.31 7.71 8.53
CA GLY A 206 17.18 8.89 8.63
C GLY A 206 17.61 9.46 7.28
N ILE A 207 16.73 9.46 6.28
CA ILE A 207 17.01 10.04 4.97
C ILE A 207 17.12 11.57 5.10
N SER A 208 18.31 12.10 4.81
CA SER A 208 18.53 13.54 4.59
C SER A 208 18.94 13.76 3.14
N LEU A 209 18.08 14.42 2.37
CA LEU A 209 18.40 14.90 1.03
C LEU A 209 18.74 16.39 1.15
N GLU A 210 20.02 16.73 1.01
CA GLU A 210 20.44 18.13 0.96
C GLU A 210 19.98 18.74 -0.37
N GLY A 211 19.08 19.73 -0.29
CA GLY A 211 18.77 20.61 -1.42
C GLY A 211 19.93 21.57 -1.60
N GLY A 212 20.91 21.19 -2.40
CA GLY A 212 22.05 22.07 -2.69
C GLY A 212 21.67 23.17 -3.69
N ASP A 213 22.05 24.40 -3.37
CA ASP A 213 22.07 25.55 -4.28
C ASP A 213 23.11 25.29 -5.40
N GLY A 214 22.70 24.59 -6.45
CA GLY A 214 23.30 24.56 -7.79
C GLY A 214 24.77 24.13 -7.97
N ARG A 215 25.58 24.01 -6.91
CA ARG A 215 27.03 23.82 -7.00
C ARG A 215 27.54 22.58 -6.27
N ASN A 216 26.78 22.04 -5.30
CA ASN A 216 27.14 20.84 -4.52
C ASN A 216 25.92 19.96 -4.16
N ALA A 217 24.88 19.91 -4.98
CA ALA A 217 23.71 19.06 -4.72
C ALA A 217 23.94 17.61 -5.19
N THR A 218 23.75 16.63 -4.31
CA THR A 218 23.39 15.27 -4.74
C THR A 218 21.98 15.34 -5.33
N ALA A 219 21.86 15.28 -6.66
CA ALA A 219 20.62 15.52 -7.40
C ALA A 219 19.55 14.42 -7.20
N CYS A 220 19.00 14.34 -6.00
CA CYS A 220 17.72 13.69 -5.71
C CYS A 220 16.80 14.76 -5.14
N GLU A 221 15.82 15.19 -5.93
CA GLU A 221 14.86 16.21 -5.53
C GLU A 221 14.14 15.80 -4.23
N ARG A 222 14.05 16.72 -3.27
CA ARG A 222 13.25 16.54 -2.07
C ARG A 222 11.78 16.53 -2.50
N LEU A 223 11.22 15.33 -2.71
CA LEU A 223 9.77 15.17 -2.75
C LEU A 223 9.25 15.56 -1.37
N SER A 224 8.82 16.82 -1.23
CA SER A 224 8.22 17.32 -0.01
C SER A 224 6.82 16.71 0.14
N PRO A 225 6.40 16.37 1.37
CA PRO A 225 7.15 16.48 2.62
C PRO A 225 8.17 15.36 2.81
N ALA A 226 9.18 15.60 3.68
CA ALA A 226 10.18 14.60 4.04
C ALA A 226 9.48 13.30 4.48
N ARG A 227 9.58 12.25 3.65
CA ARG A 227 8.96 10.96 3.97
C ARG A 227 9.66 10.40 5.21
N ARG A 228 8.86 10.04 6.21
CA ARG A 228 9.27 9.16 7.32
C ARG A 228 9.80 7.85 6.76
N ASP A 229 10.40 7.06 7.67
CA ASP A 229 10.87 5.71 7.39
C ASP A 229 9.87 4.96 6.51
N HIS A 230 10.29 4.63 5.29
CA HIS A 230 9.44 4.03 4.29
C HIS A 230 9.83 2.57 4.15
N LEU A 231 8.84 1.70 4.23
CA LEU A 231 9.07 0.29 4.09
C LEU A 231 8.62 -0.20 2.72
N LEU A 232 9.57 -0.76 2.00
CA LEU A 232 9.30 -1.38 0.71
C LEU A 232 9.43 -2.89 0.85
N VAL A 233 8.38 -3.61 0.44
CA VAL A 233 8.37 -5.07 0.36
C VAL A 233 8.17 -5.46 -1.10
N TYR A 234 9.20 -6.05 -1.70
CA TYR A 234 9.17 -6.56 -3.06
C TYR A 234 9.30 -8.08 -3.08
N GLN A 235 8.57 -8.73 -3.98
CA GLN A 235 8.82 -10.13 -4.33
C GLN A 235 9.92 -10.17 -5.39
N THR A 236 10.91 -11.05 -5.20
CA THR A 236 11.95 -11.25 -6.22
C THR A 236 11.36 -11.97 -7.44
N ASP A 237 11.46 -11.34 -8.61
CA ASP A 237 11.08 -11.98 -9.87
C ASP A 237 12.12 -13.03 -10.28
N SER A 238 11.69 -14.07 -10.99
CA SER A 238 12.56 -15.11 -11.54
C SER A 238 13.39 -14.66 -12.75
N GLU A 239 13.25 -13.42 -13.23
CA GLU A 239 13.89 -12.93 -14.46
C GLU A 239 14.73 -11.66 -14.24
N PHE A 240 15.65 -11.69 -13.28
CA PHE A 240 16.80 -10.76 -13.28
C PHE A 240 18.08 -11.55 -13.50
N GLY A 241 18.32 -11.93 -14.76
CA GLY A 241 19.46 -12.76 -15.14
C GLY A 241 19.66 -13.03 -16.63
N LYS A 242 19.00 -12.30 -17.54
CA LYS A 242 19.32 -12.34 -18.97
C LYS A 242 19.39 -10.90 -19.48
N ASN A 243 20.54 -10.55 -20.03
CA ASN A 243 20.96 -9.24 -20.54
C ASN A 243 21.55 -8.29 -19.49
N SER A 244 22.77 -8.60 -19.08
CA SER A 244 23.85 -7.62 -18.96
C SER A 244 25.13 -8.26 -19.45
#